data_AF-A0A3D1TC86-F1
#
_entry.id   AF-A0A3D1TC86-F1
#
_cell.length_a   1.000
_cell.length_b   1.000
_cell.length_c   1.000
_cell.angle_alpha   90.00
_cell.angle_beta   90.00
_cell.angle_gamma   90.00
#
_symmetry.space_group_name_H-M   'P 1'
#
loop_
_entity.id
_entity.type
_entity.pdbx_description
1 polymer ?
#
loop_
_entity_poly.entity_id
_entity_poly.type
_entity_poly.pdbx_seq_one_letter_code
_entity_poly.pdbx_strand_id
1 'polypeptide(L)'
;MKFSGKFSILLALVVAGLAVFSASRLLAPINQSRQELQLNWTEEIGRNVPPEFALTQAALGTFRGLAVNVLWQRATRLKEEGKYYEAMQLSDWITTLQPRFPHVWEFNAWNMAYNISVATHTPDERWMWVDAGIRLLRERGIPNNPHSLRLYRLLGWILI
;
A
#
# COMPACT_ATOMS: atom_id res chain seq x y z
N MET A 1 26.63 -22.59 -41.59
CA MET A 1 25.32 -23.26 -41.49
C MET A 1 24.28 -22.21 -41.09
N LYS A 2 23.50 -21.66 -42.04
CA LYS A 2 22.43 -20.67 -41.72
C LYS A 2 21.19 -21.44 -41.29
N PHE A 3 20.88 -21.46 -40.00
CA PHE A 3 19.62 -22.02 -39.51
C PHE A 3 18.44 -21.18 -40.03
N SER A 4 17.39 -21.86 -40.50
CA SER A 4 16.12 -21.23 -40.92
C SER A 4 15.54 -20.40 -39.77
N GLY A 5 15.02 -19.20 -40.05
CA GLY A 5 14.45 -18.31 -39.02
C GLY A 5 13.37 -18.96 -38.16
N LYS A 6 12.64 -19.94 -38.70
CA LYS A 6 11.64 -20.73 -37.95
C LYS A 6 12.29 -21.65 -36.91
N PHE A 7 13.45 -22.23 -37.21
CA PHE A 7 14.19 -23.09 -36.29
C PHE A 7 14.76 -22.29 -35.11
N SER A 8 15.30 -21.10 -35.39
CA SER A 8 15.81 -20.21 -34.34
C SER A 8 14.71 -19.74 -33.38
N ILE A 9 13.51 -19.44 -33.89
CA ILE A 9 12.34 -19.08 -33.05
C ILE A 9 11.91 -20.27 -32.19
N LEU A 10 11.84 -21.48 -32.76
CA LEU A 10 11.45 -22.67 -32.03
C LEU A 10 12.44 -23.00 -30.90
N LEU A 11 13.74 -22.88 -31.19
CA LEU A 11 14.80 -23.04 -30.18
C LEU A 11 14.68 -22.00 -29.06
N ALA A 12 14.44 -20.72 -29.40
CA ALA A 12 14.26 -19.66 -28.42
C ALA A 12 13.05 -19.91 -27.51
N LEU A 13 11.93 -20.41 -28.05
CA LEU A 13 10.74 -20.76 -27.27
C LEU A 13 10.98 -21.94 -26.33
N VAL A 14 11.71 -22.96 -26.78
CA VAL A 14 12.08 -24.10 -25.93
C VAL A 14 12.99 -23.65 -24.78
N VAL A 15 13.99 -22.81 -25.07
CA VAL A 15 14.88 -22.26 -24.03
C VAL A 15 14.10 -21.40 -23.04
N ALA A 16 13.20 -20.53 -23.51
CA ALA A 16 12.35 -19.72 -22.66
C ALA A 16 11.44 -20.58 -21.77
N GLY A 17 10.83 -21.63 -22.34
CA GLY A 17 10.00 -22.57 -21.59
C GLY A 17 10.78 -23.32 -20.51
N LEU A 18 11.98 -23.78 -20.83
CA LEU A 18 12.89 -24.42 -19.86
C LEU A 18 13.32 -23.46 -18.75
N ALA A 19 13.59 -22.18 -19.08
CA ALA A 19 13.93 -21.16 -18.10
C ALA A 19 12.77 -20.85 -17.15
N VAL A 20 11.53 -20.76 -17.66
CA VAL A 20 10.34 -20.57 -16.82
C VAL A 20 10.09 -21.79 -15.94
N PHE A 21 10.26 -23.00 -16.47
CA PHE A 21 10.08 -24.25 -15.71
C PHE A 21 11.15 -24.43 -14.62
N SER A 22 12.41 -24.06 -14.89
CA SER A 22 13.45 -24.11 -13.86
C SER A 22 13.24 -23.04 -12.79
N ALA A 23 12.83 -21.83 -13.17
CA ALA A 23 12.48 -20.77 -12.23
C ALA A 23 11.28 -21.13 -11.34
N SER A 24 10.27 -21.83 -11.88
CA SER A 24 9.09 -22.21 -11.11
C SER A 24 9.40 -23.20 -9.97
N ARG A 25 10.43 -24.04 -10.12
CA ARG A 25 10.93 -24.93 -9.05
C ARG A 25 11.49 -24.17 -7.85
N LEU A 26 11.99 -22.95 -8.06
CA LEU A 26 12.54 -22.10 -7.00
C LEU A 26 11.47 -21.30 -6.25
N LEU A 27 10.23 -21.21 -6.76
CA LEU A 27 9.16 -20.44 -6.12
C LEU A 27 8.81 -20.97 -4.73
N ALA A 28 8.65 -22.29 -4.58
CA ALA A 28 8.28 -22.90 -3.31
C ALA A 28 9.31 -22.64 -2.20
N PRO A 29 10.62 -22.95 -2.38
CA PRO A 29 11.61 -22.69 -1.33
C PRO A 29 11.78 -21.19 -1.05
N ILE A 30 11.74 -20.32 -2.08
CA ILE A 30 11.79 -18.86 -1.88
C ILE A 30 10.60 -18.39 -1.04
N ASN A 31 9.39 -18.88 -1.33
CA ASN A 31 8.21 -18.49 -0.58
C ASN A 31 8.29 -18.99 0.87
N GLN A 32 8.78 -20.20 1.10
CA GLN A 32 9.00 -20.73 2.45
C GLN A 32 10.03 -19.90 3.22
N SER A 33 11.20 -19.62 2.64
CA SER A 33 12.21 -18.77 3.28
C SER A 33 11.67 -17.37 3.58
N ARG A 34 10.79 -16.83 2.73
CA ARG A 34 10.12 -15.56 3.01
C ARG A 34 9.14 -15.65 4.18
N GLN A 35 8.47 -16.78 4.41
CA GLN A 35 7.63 -16.98 5.61
C GLN A 35 8.50 -17.05 6.86
N GLU A 36 9.55 -17.89 6.84
CA GLU A 36 10.48 -18.09 7.96
C GLU A 36 11.18 -16.79 8.38
N LEU A 37 11.64 -16.01 7.41
CA LEU A 37 12.28 -14.72 7.64
C LEU A 37 11.29 -13.58 7.91
N GLN A 38 9.99 -13.87 8.01
CA GLN A 38 8.92 -12.87 8.16
C GLN A 38 8.97 -11.79 7.07
N LEU A 39 9.44 -12.13 5.87
CA LEU A 39 9.41 -11.26 4.68
C LEU A 39 8.03 -11.29 3.99
N ASN A 40 7.24 -12.34 4.27
CA ASN A 40 5.87 -12.51 3.81
C ASN A 40 4.87 -11.80 4.72
N TRP A 41 4.87 -10.47 4.71
CA TRP A 41 3.76 -9.70 5.30
C TRP A 41 2.50 -9.71 4.40
N THR A 42 2.28 -10.72 3.56
CA THR A 42 1.35 -10.63 2.40
C THR A 42 0.03 -11.34 2.64
N GLU A 43 -0.02 -12.35 3.52
CA GLU A 43 -1.20 -13.24 3.64
C GLU A 43 -2.34 -12.67 4.50
N GLU A 44 -2.07 -11.80 5.47
CA GLU A 44 -3.14 -11.23 6.31
C GLU A 44 -3.76 -9.96 5.73
N ILE A 45 -3.01 -9.18 4.94
CA ILE A 45 -3.40 -7.83 4.51
C ILE A 45 -4.49 -7.88 3.42
N GLY A 46 -4.51 -8.93 2.58
CA GLY A 46 -5.55 -9.11 1.56
C GLY A 46 -6.89 -9.64 2.10
N ARG A 47 -6.96 -10.05 3.37
CA ARG A 47 -8.12 -10.78 3.91
C ARG A 47 -9.29 -9.85 4.27
N ASN A 48 -9.02 -8.57 4.52
CA ASN A 48 -10.03 -7.53 4.83
C ASN A 48 -10.14 -6.43 3.77
N VAL A 49 -9.43 -6.59 2.65
CA VAL A 49 -9.54 -5.66 1.53
C VAL A 49 -10.70 -6.15 0.66
N PRO A 50 -11.73 -5.32 0.37
CA PRO A 50 -12.81 -5.68 -0.54
C PRO A 50 -12.27 -6.37 -1.79
N PRO A 51 -12.92 -7.44 -2.30
CA PRO A 51 -12.39 -8.26 -3.39
C PRO A 51 -12.00 -7.45 -4.63
N GLU A 52 -12.72 -6.36 -4.93
CA GLU A 52 -12.38 -5.44 -6.01
C GLU A 52 -11.00 -4.76 -5.83
N PHE A 53 -10.54 -4.55 -4.60
CA PHE A 53 -9.28 -3.87 -4.26
C PHE A 53 -8.10 -4.84 -4.17
N ALA A 54 -8.35 -6.08 -3.76
CA ALA A 54 -7.37 -7.16 -3.86
C ALA A 54 -7.04 -7.44 -5.34
N LEU A 55 -8.07 -7.42 -6.20
CA LEU A 55 -7.90 -7.56 -7.64
C LEU A 55 -7.12 -6.39 -8.24
N THR A 56 -7.37 -5.14 -7.85
CA THR A 56 -6.60 -4.00 -8.37
C THR A 56 -5.16 -4.00 -7.90
N GLN A 57 -4.88 -4.39 -6.66
CA GLN A 57 -3.50 -4.57 -6.20
C GLN A 57 -2.75 -5.65 -6.98
N ALA A 58 -3.40 -6.78 -7.23
CA ALA A 58 -2.83 -7.88 -8.01
C ALA A 58 -2.67 -7.52 -9.50
N ALA A 59 -3.65 -6.84 -10.08
CA ALA A 59 -3.70 -6.51 -11.50
C ALA A 59 -2.81 -5.31 -11.86
N LEU A 60 -2.70 -4.31 -10.99
CA LEU A 60 -1.90 -3.12 -11.28
C LEU A 60 -0.40 -3.40 -11.20
N GLY A 61 0.04 -4.37 -10.39
CA GLY A 61 1.46 -4.72 -10.28
C GLY A 61 2.35 -3.49 -10.08
N THR A 62 3.18 -3.17 -11.07
CA THR A 62 4.07 -2.00 -11.07
C THR A 62 3.35 -0.66 -11.23
N PHE A 63 2.15 -0.63 -11.83
CA PHE A 63 1.36 0.58 -12.05
C PHE A 63 0.69 1.13 -10.77
N ARG A 64 0.73 0.40 -9.65
CA ARG A 64 0.17 0.85 -8.37
C ARG A 64 0.71 2.22 -7.93
N GLY A 65 1.98 2.53 -8.23
CA GLY A 65 2.59 3.82 -7.91
C GLY A 65 1.96 4.98 -8.70
N LEU A 66 1.64 4.76 -9.97
CA LEU A 66 0.96 5.77 -10.79
C LEU A 66 -0.47 5.99 -10.31
N ALA A 67 -1.19 4.92 -9.98
CA ALA A 67 -2.53 5.01 -9.43
C ALA A 67 -2.54 5.82 -8.12
N VAL A 68 -1.57 5.57 -7.24
CA VAL A 68 -1.40 6.32 -5.99
C VAL A 68 -1.12 7.80 -6.24
N ASN A 69 -0.30 8.15 -7.24
CA ASN A 69 -0.05 9.55 -7.59
C ASN A 69 -1.33 10.28 -8.02
N VAL A 70 -2.16 9.64 -8.83
CA VAL A 70 -3.46 10.20 -9.26
C VAL A 70 -4.40 10.38 -8.06
N LEU A 71 -4.47 9.37 -7.18
CA LEU A 71 -5.27 9.46 -5.96
C LEU A 71 -4.79 10.61 -5.06
N TRP A 72 -3.48 10.77 -4.88
CA TRP A 72 -2.88 11.86 -4.11
C TRP A 72 -3.25 13.24 -4.65
N GLN A 73 -3.14 13.43 -5.96
CA GLN A 73 -3.49 14.69 -6.60
C GLN A 73 -4.97 15.03 -6.35
N ARG A 74 -5.86 14.04 -6.48
CA ARG A 74 -7.30 14.22 -6.25
C ARG A 74 -7.63 14.48 -4.78
N ALA A 75 -7.02 13.74 -3.86
CA ALA A 75 -7.20 13.93 -2.42
C ALA A 75 -6.74 15.33 -1.99
N THR A 76 -5.62 15.80 -2.54
CA THR A 76 -5.10 17.14 -2.27
C THR A 76 -6.06 18.23 -2.74
N ARG A 77 -6.59 18.12 -3.97
CA ARG A 77 -7.61 19.05 -4.48
C ARG A 77 -8.87 19.07 -3.60
N LEU A 78 -9.40 17.89 -3.22
CA LEU A 78 -10.58 17.80 -2.36
C LEU A 78 -10.34 18.46 -0.99
N LYS A 79 -9.16 18.25 -0.41
CA LYS A 79 -8.75 18.91 0.84
C LYS A 79 -8.72 20.44 0.70
N GLU A 80 -8.18 20.95 -0.40
CA GLU A 80 -8.16 22.41 -0.69
C GLU A 80 -9.58 22.99 -0.87
N GLU A 81 -10.52 22.19 -1.39
CA GLU A 81 -11.94 22.54 -1.50
C GLU A 81 -12.72 22.39 -0.17
N GLY A 82 -12.07 21.99 0.94
CA GLY A 82 -12.72 21.75 2.23
C GLY A 82 -13.50 20.43 2.32
N LYS A 83 -13.40 19.56 1.31
CA LYS A 83 -14.07 18.25 1.24
C LYS A 83 -13.25 17.17 1.94
N TYR A 84 -13.12 17.30 3.26
CA TYR A 84 -12.22 16.48 4.07
C TYR A 84 -12.60 15.00 4.13
N TYR A 85 -13.90 14.69 4.17
CA TYR A 85 -14.37 13.30 4.21
C TYR A 85 -14.07 12.56 2.90
N GLU A 86 -14.29 13.22 1.75
CA GLU A 86 -14.01 12.66 0.42
C GLU A 86 -12.50 12.55 0.17
N ALA A 87 -11.73 13.55 0.61
CA ALA A 87 -10.27 13.46 0.61
C ALA A 87 -9.80 12.25 1.43
N MET A 88 -10.44 12.00 2.58
CA MET A 88 -10.08 10.89 3.44
C MET A 88 -10.47 9.53 2.86
N GLN A 89 -11.57 9.43 2.13
CA GLN A 89 -11.88 8.22 1.38
C GLN A 89 -10.71 7.86 0.45
N LEU A 90 -10.19 8.82 -0.34
CA LEU A 90 -9.04 8.61 -1.23
C LEU A 90 -7.76 8.22 -0.48
N SER A 91 -7.53 8.78 0.70
CA SER A 91 -6.43 8.39 1.57
C SER A 91 -6.50 6.93 2.02
N ASP A 92 -7.71 6.38 2.22
CA ASP A 92 -7.91 4.96 2.54
C ASP A 92 -7.41 4.06 1.40
N TRP A 93 -7.74 4.43 0.16
CA TRP A 93 -7.25 3.75 -1.05
C TRP A 93 -5.74 3.82 -1.18
N ILE A 94 -5.14 4.98 -0.91
CA ILE A 94 -3.70 5.15 -0.96
C ILE A 94 -3.01 4.22 0.04
N THR A 95 -3.50 4.15 1.28
CA THR A 95 -2.94 3.24 2.30
C THR A 95 -3.16 1.77 1.95
N THR A 96 -4.27 1.44 1.31
CA THR A 96 -4.57 0.08 0.81
C THR A 96 -3.65 -0.33 -0.34
N LEU A 97 -3.31 0.60 -1.24
CA LEU A 97 -2.42 0.34 -2.38
C LEU A 97 -0.94 0.29 -1.97
N GLN A 98 -0.57 0.94 -0.86
CA GLN A 98 0.80 1.02 -0.36
C GLN A 98 0.91 0.66 1.14
N PRO A 99 0.48 -0.54 1.56
CA PRO A 99 0.37 -0.86 2.98
C PRO A 99 1.72 -0.89 3.69
N ARG A 100 2.80 -1.23 2.97
CA ARG A 100 4.18 -1.31 3.51
C ARG A 100 5.01 -0.04 3.32
N PHE A 101 4.38 1.08 2.98
CA PHE A 101 5.07 2.34 2.87
C PHE A 101 4.70 3.25 4.05
N PRO A 102 5.51 3.30 5.12
CA PRO A 102 5.12 4.02 6.34
C PRO A 102 4.73 5.48 6.12
N HIS A 103 5.30 6.14 5.10
CA HIS A 103 5.06 7.56 4.83
C HIS A 103 3.61 7.83 4.44
N VAL A 104 2.88 6.91 3.79
CA VAL A 104 1.45 7.15 3.48
C VAL A 104 0.59 7.11 4.75
N TRP A 105 0.94 6.25 5.71
CA TRP A 105 0.22 6.19 6.99
C TRP A 105 0.54 7.40 7.86
N GLU A 106 1.82 7.76 7.95
CA GLU A 106 2.29 8.93 8.68
C GLU A 106 1.62 10.21 8.18
N PHE A 107 1.67 10.45 6.86
CA PHE A 107 1.09 11.64 6.27
C PHE A 107 -0.41 11.72 6.55
N ASN A 108 -1.15 10.64 6.33
CA ASN A 108 -2.61 10.66 6.49
C ASN A 108 -3.02 10.85 7.95
N ALA A 109 -2.33 10.19 8.89
CA ALA A 109 -2.58 10.37 10.32
C ALA A 109 -2.26 11.80 10.78
N TRP A 110 -1.12 12.36 10.34
CA TRP A 110 -0.77 13.76 10.61
C TRP A 110 -1.81 14.71 10.03
N ASN A 111 -2.23 14.48 8.78
CA ASN A 111 -3.17 15.35 8.10
C ASN A 111 -4.53 15.36 8.82
N MET A 112 -5.02 14.22 9.32
CA MET A 112 -6.21 14.19 10.17
C MET A 112 -5.97 14.93 11.49
N ALA A 113 -4.93 14.56 12.22
CA ALA A 113 -4.73 15.00 13.60
C ALA A 113 -4.33 16.47 13.75
N TYR A 114 -3.66 17.05 12.75
CA TYR A 114 -3.13 18.42 12.84
C TYR A 114 -3.63 19.36 11.75
N ASN A 115 -3.89 18.89 10.53
CA ASN A 115 -4.27 19.80 9.44
C ASN A 115 -5.79 19.95 9.33
N ILE A 116 -6.53 18.83 9.35
CA ILE A 116 -7.99 18.84 9.24
C ILE A 116 -8.62 19.22 10.58
N SER A 117 -8.13 18.66 11.69
CA SER A 117 -8.68 18.92 13.04
C SER A 117 -8.69 20.41 13.44
N VAL A 118 -7.72 21.21 12.96
CA VAL A 118 -7.67 22.66 13.25
C VAL A 118 -8.55 23.48 12.30
N ALA A 119 -8.96 22.90 11.17
CA ALA A 119 -9.86 23.52 10.22
C ALA A 119 -11.35 23.32 10.59
N THR A 120 -11.65 22.52 11.62
CA THR A 120 -13.02 22.32 12.10
C THR A 120 -13.46 23.38 13.11
N HIS A 121 -14.78 23.50 13.28
CA HIS A 121 -15.39 24.59 14.05
C HIS A 121 -15.72 24.20 15.49
N THR A 122 -15.82 22.90 15.81
CA THR A 122 -16.21 22.42 17.15
C THR A 122 -15.12 21.55 17.78
N PRO A 123 -14.98 21.58 19.12
CA PRO A 123 -14.07 20.69 19.84
C PRO A 123 -14.36 19.21 19.59
N ASP A 124 -15.63 18.82 19.49
CA ASP A 124 -16.03 17.44 19.26
C ASP A 124 -15.59 16.94 17.87
N GLU A 125 -15.83 17.75 16.83
CA GLU A 125 -15.39 17.43 15.47
C GLU A 125 -13.86 17.40 15.36
N ARG A 126 -13.18 18.32 16.05
CA ARG A 126 -11.70 18.32 16.14
C ARG A 126 -11.20 17.02 16.74
N TRP A 127 -11.77 16.61 17.87
CA TRP A 127 -11.38 15.36 18.55
C TRP A 127 -11.65 14.14 17.68
N MET A 128 -12.77 14.10 16.94
CA MET A 128 -13.06 13.02 16.00
C MET A 128 -11.95 12.84 14.96
N TRP A 129 -11.39 13.91 14.40
CA TRP A 129 -10.27 13.81 13.45
C TRP A 129 -8.96 13.39 14.11
N VAL A 130 -8.68 13.87 15.32
CA VAL A 130 -7.51 13.43 16.11
C VAL A 130 -7.60 11.94 16.41
N ASP A 131 -8.74 11.46 16.91
CA ASP A 131 -9.00 10.05 17.18
C ASP A 131 -8.91 9.21 15.90
N ALA A 132 -9.45 9.69 14.76
CA ALA A 132 -9.31 9.01 13.48
C ALA A 132 -7.84 8.82 13.08
N GLY A 133 -6.97 9.80 13.31
CA GLY A 133 -5.53 9.71 13.07
C GLY A 133 -4.85 8.68 13.99
N ILE A 134 -5.21 8.67 15.27
CA ILE A 134 -4.73 7.68 16.26
C ILE A 134 -5.15 6.27 15.85
N ARG A 135 -6.43 6.07 15.53
CA ARG A 135 -6.99 4.78 15.11
C ARG A 135 -6.36 4.29 13.81
N LEU A 136 -6.15 5.19 12.83
CA LEU A 136 -5.46 4.84 11.58
C LEU A 136 -4.07 4.23 11.86
N LEU A 137 -3.29 4.82 12.76
CA LEU A 137 -1.97 4.31 13.11
C LEU A 137 -2.04 3.02 13.93
N ARG A 138 -2.86 2.97 14.98
CA ARG A 138 -2.93 1.83 15.90
C ARG A 138 -3.53 0.58 15.27
N GLU A 139 -4.61 0.76 14.50
CA GLU A 139 -5.39 -0.37 13.98
C GLU A 139 -4.87 -0.86 12.63
N ARG A 140 -4.19 0.00 11.86
CA ARG A 140 -3.78 -0.34 10.49
C ARG A 140 -2.33 0.01 10.18
N GLY A 141 -1.88 1.24 10.43
CA GLY A 141 -0.53 1.68 10.03
C GLY A 141 0.59 0.87 10.67
N ILE A 142 0.58 0.76 12.00
CA ILE A 142 1.57 0.00 12.78
C ILE A 142 1.48 -1.51 12.50
N PRO A 143 0.30 -2.15 12.52
CA PRO A 143 0.18 -3.56 12.12
C PRO A 143 0.75 -3.86 10.72
N ASN A 144 0.58 -2.96 9.77
CA ASN A 144 1.15 -3.11 8.42
C ASN A 144 2.64 -2.74 8.32
N ASN A 145 3.20 -2.05 9.33
CA ASN A 145 4.59 -1.58 9.35
C ASN A 145 5.20 -1.70 10.77
N PRO A 146 5.28 -2.92 11.35
CA PRO A 146 5.52 -3.11 12.78
C PRO A 146 6.92 -2.69 13.24
N HIS A 147 7.88 -2.61 12.32
CA HIS A 147 9.26 -2.17 12.60
C HIS A 147 9.50 -0.69 12.30
N SER A 148 8.46 0.06 11.93
CA SER A 148 8.59 1.48 11.58
C SER A 148 8.55 2.36 12.84
N LEU A 149 9.73 2.67 13.40
CA LEU A 149 9.88 3.61 14.53
C LEU A 149 9.18 4.95 14.29
N ARG A 150 9.12 5.38 13.01
CA ARG A 150 8.43 6.59 12.57
C ARG A 150 6.96 6.61 12.98
N LEU A 151 6.24 5.49 12.79
CA LEU A 151 4.80 5.43 13.12
C LEU A 151 4.55 5.45 14.63
N TYR A 152 5.39 4.75 15.41
CA TYR A 152 5.29 4.80 16.87
C TYR A 152 5.58 6.19 17.43
N ARG A 153 6.61 6.87 16.89
CA ARG A 153 6.92 8.24 17.28
C ARG A 153 5.80 9.21 16.94
N LEU A 154 5.18 9.09 15.75
CA LEU A 154 4.03 9.91 15.40
C LEU A 154 2.85 9.64 16.33
N LEU A 155 2.55 8.37 16.62
CA LEU A 155 1.48 8.02 17.56
C LEU A 155 1.73 8.63 18.94
N GLY A 156 2.97 8.56 19.44
CA GLY A 156 3.35 9.22 20.69
C GLY A 156 3.19 10.74 20.62
N TRP A 157 3.56 11.37 19.50
CA TRP A 157 3.42 12.80 19.28
C TRP A 157 1.95 13.27 19.27
N ILE A 158 1.03 12.47 18.72
CA ILE A 158 -0.41 12.81 18.69
C ILE A 158 -1.05 12.72 20.08
N LEU A 159 -0.50 11.89 20.98
CA LEU A 159 -1.07 11.64 22.32
C LEU A 159 -0.56 12.60 23.41
N ILE A 160 0.43 13.44 23.10
CA ILE A 160 1.03 14.43 24.01
C ILE A 160 0.44 15.80 23.69
#